data_AF-A0A5B7V9I4-F1
#
_entry.id   AF-A0A5B7V9I4-F1
#
_cell.length_a   1.000
_cell.length_b   1.000
_cell.length_c   1.000
_cell.angle_alpha   90.00
_cell.angle_beta   90.00
_cell.angle_gamma   90.00
#
_symmetry.space_group_name_H-M   'P 1'
#
loop_
_entity.id
_entity.type
_entity.pdbx_description
1 polymer ?
#
loop_
_entity_poly.entity_id
_entity_poly.type
_entity_poly.pdbx_seq_one_letter_code
_entity_poly.pdbx_strand_id
1 'polypeptide(L)'
;MTTPPHHHTPTTALQAKFDQVLPHLDERRRRLYLASEAVALGHGGITTVAAVSGTSAATIARGITELVVSSPPTHRIRAPGAGRKPLTTTDPGLLPALEALIEPHARGDPVSPLRWTTRSLRTLAQALTSEGHPISATTVGHLLHEMGYSLLATPTGATQFPKSPAVGEHRGGQEYTSKSPWL
;
A
#
# COMPACT_ATOMS: atom_id res chain seq x y z
N MET A 1 -18.61 56.74 29.59
CA MET A 1 -18.83 55.42 28.95
C MET A 1 -17.90 54.43 29.64
N THR A 2 -18.41 53.67 30.61
CA THR A 2 -17.64 52.66 31.34
C THR A 2 -17.82 51.34 30.62
N THR A 3 -16.78 50.86 29.92
CA THR A 3 -16.73 49.51 29.36
C THR A 3 -16.81 48.50 30.51
N PRO A 4 -17.76 47.56 30.52
CA PRO A 4 -17.83 46.57 31.59
C PRO A 4 -16.61 45.63 31.50
N PRO A 5 -16.08 45.15 32.64
CA PRO A 5 -14.99 44.19 32.63
C PRO A 5 -15.48 42.87 32.02
N HIS A 6 -14.86 42.45 30.92
CA HIS A 6 -15.05 41.10 30.38
C HIS A 6 -14.38 40.11 31.32
N HIS A 7 -15.10 39.64 32.34
CA HIS A 7 -14.68 38.47 33.11
C HIS A 7 -14.81 37.25 32.20
N HIS A 8 -13.70 36.83 31.60
CA HIS A 8 -13.66 35.54 30.91
C HIS A 8 -13.75 34.47 31.99
N THR A 9 -14.95 33.91 32.20
CA THR A 9 -15.08 32.74 33.07
C THR A 9 -14.24 31.61 32.48
N PRO A 10 -13.51 30.84 33.31
CA PRO A 10 -12.57 29.83 32.84
C PRO A 10 -13.24 28.80 31.91
N THR A 11 -14.52 28.49 32.14
CA THR A 11 -15.34 27.63 31.29
C THR A 11 -15.59 28.21 29.89
N THR A 12 -15.83 29.53 29.78
CA THR A 12 -16.07 30.19 28.47
C THR A 12 -14.80 30.22 27.63
N ALA A 13 -13.64 30.46 28.25
CA ALA A 13 -12.36 30.40 27.58
C ALA A 13 -12.05 28.97 27.08
N LEU A 14 -12.38 27.96 27.89
CA LEU A 14 -12.24 26.55 27.51
C LEU A 14 -13.16 26.16 26.35
N GLN A 15 -14.41 26.64 26.35
CA GLN A 15 -15.37 26.41 25.26
C GLN A 15 -14.83 26.97 23.94
N ALA A 16 -14.42 28.23 23.92
CA ALA A 16 -13.89 28.87 22.71
C ALA A 16 -12.67 28.11 22.15
N LYS A 17 -11.79 27.62 23.05
CA LYS A 17 -10.63 26.80 22.69
C LYS A 17 -11.06 25.48 22.06
N PHE A 18 -12.09 24.82 22.61
CA PHE A 18 -12.60 23.56 22.08
C PHE A 18 -13.27 23.73 20.72
N ASP A 19 -14.08 24.75 20.56
CA ASP A 19 -14.75 25.04 19.30
C ASP A 19 -13.74 25.31 18.17
N GLN A 20 -12.61 25.95 18.49
CA GLN A 20 -11.55 26.22 17.53
C GLN A 20 -10.69 24.99 17.20
N VAL A 21 -10.36 24.15 18.19
CA VAL A 21 -9.34 23.09 18.02
C VAL A 21 -9.96 21.74 17.67
N LEU A 22 -11.04 21.33 18.34
CA LEU A 22 -11.57 19.97 18.22
C LEU A 22 -12.00 19.59 16.78
N PRO A 23 -12.52 20.49 15.92
CA PRO A 23 -12.87 20.14 14.54
C PRO A 23 -11.68 19.69 13.67
N HIS A 24 -10.46 20.09 14.03
CA HIS A 24 -9.25 19.76 13.28
C HIS A 24 -8.55 18.49 13.76
N LEU A 25 -9.05 17.88 14.84
CA LEU A 25 -8.48 16.67 15.43
C LEU A 25 -9.26 15.43 15.03
N ASP A 26 -8.54 14.34 14.78
CA ASP A 26 -9.14 13.02 14.71
C ASP A 26 -9.62 12.54 16.09
N GLU A 27 -10.40 11.46 16.10
CA GLU A 27 -11.03 10.92 17.31
C GLU A 27 -10.04 10.60 18.44
N ARG A 28 -8.82 10.16 18.09
CA ARG A 28 -7.79 9.83 19.09
C ARG A 28 -7.16 11.10 19.65
N ARG A 29 -6.72 12.01 18.77
CA ARG A 29 -6.08 13.28 19.18
C ARG A 29 -7.04 14.14 19.98
N ARG A 30 -8.31 14.18 19.59
CA ARG A 30 -9.37 14.86 20.33
C ARG A 30 -9.45 14.33 21.76
N ARG A 31 -9.49 13.01 21.93
CA ARG A 31 -9.55 12.36 23.25
C ARG A 31 -8.33 12.66 24.12
N LEU A 32 -7.11 12.58 23.56
CA LEU A 32 -5.87 12.86 24.30
C LEU A 32 -5.79 14.33 24.72
N TYR A 33 -6.19 15.23 23.83
CA TYR A 33 -6.23 16.66 24.12
C TYR A 33 -7.21 16.97 25.26
N LEU A 34 -8.45 16.49 25.17
CA LEU A 34 -9.45 16.68 26.24
C LEU A 34 -9.00 16.07 27.57
N ALA A 35 -8.35 14.90 27.54
CA ALA A 35 -7.77 14.29 28.72
C ALA A 35 -6.67 15.17 29.35
N SER A 36 -5.81 15.80 28.54
CA SER A 36 -4.77 16.70 29.05
C SER A 36 -5.35 17.92 29.76
N GLU A 37 -6.43 18.51 29.24
CA GLU A 37 -7.13 19.63 29.88
C GLU A 37 -7.82 19.19 31.18
N ALA A 38 -8.42 17.99 31.19
CA ALA A 38 -9.03 17.43 32.40
C ALA A 38 -8.01 17.20 33.51
N VAL A 39 -6.80 16.72 33.17
CA VAL A 39 -5.68 16.55 34.11
C VAL A 39 -5.20 17.90 34.62
N ALA A 40 -5.05 18.90 33.73
CA ALA A 40 -4.61 20.24 34.10
C ALA A 40 -5.57 20.95 35.07
N LEU A 41 -6.88 20.71 34.93
CA LEU A 41 -7.91 21.25 35.83
C LEU A 41 -7.97 20.53 37.19
N GLY A 42 -7.42 19.32 37.31
CA GLY A 42 -7.39 18.56 38.55
C GLY A 42 -8.77 18.04 38.98
N HIS A 43 -9.14 18.30 40.25
CA HIS A 43 -10.39 17.78 40.81
C HIS A 43 -11.62 18.33 40.05
N GLY A 44 -12.50 17.43 39.59
CA GLY A 44 -13.66 17.79 38.78
C GLY A 44 -13.36 18.10 37.31
N GLY A 45 -12.08 18.07 36.89
CA GLY A 45 -11.67 18.39 35.52
C GLY A 45 -12.35 17.54 34.45
N ILE A 46 -12.55 16.24 34.70
CA ILE A 46 -13.31 15.35 33.78
C ILE A 46 -14.74 15.85 33.60
N THR A 47 -15.42 16.21 34.69
CA THR A 47 -16.80 16.70 34.65
C THR A 47 -16.90 18.03 33.90
N THR A 48 -16.00 18.97 34.20
CA THR A 48 -15.95 20.27 33.52
C THR A 48 -15.66 20.12 32.03
N VAL A 49 -14.64 19.35 31.65
CA VAL A 49 -14.30 19.12 30.24
C VAL A 49 -15.41 18.39 29.50
N ALA A 50 -16.06 17.42 30.12
CA ALA A 50 -17.20 16.71 29.52
C ALA A 50 -18.36 17.67 29.21
N ALA A 51 -18.70 18.54 30.17
CA ALA A 51 -19.77 19.52 30.02
C ALA A 51 -19.50 20.52 28.88
N VAL A 52 -18.26 21.00 28.77
CA VAL A 52 -17.86 22.01 27.77
C VAL A 52 -17.66 21.40 26.38
N SER A 53 -16.99 20.25 26.30
CA SER A 53 -16.67 19.61 25.01
C SER A 53 -17.82 18.78 24.43
N GLY A 54 -18.86 18.49 25.21
CA GLY A 54 -19.91 17.52 24.85
C GLY A 54 -19.42 16.07 24.75
N THR A 55 -18.17 15.79 25.13
CA THR A 55 -17.57 14.46 25.09
C THR A 55 -17.89 13.69 26.37
N SER A 56 -18.16 12.38 26.27
CA SER A 56 -18.47 11.58 27.45
C SER A 56 -17.30 11.52 28.44
N ALA A 57 -17.62 11.55 29.74
CA ALA A 57 -16.64 11.40 30.81
C ALA A 57 -15.82 10.10 30.67
N ALA A 58 -16.44 9.02 30.20
CA ALA A 58 -15.76 7.75 29.93
C ALA A 58 -14.70 7.86 28.83
N THR A 59 -14.95 8.64 27.77
CA THR A 59 -13.97 8.88 26.70
C THR A 59 -12.79 9.69 27.22
N ILE A 60 -13.04 10.71 28.04
CA ILE A 60 -11.99 11.53 28.67
C ILE A 60 -11.15 10.68 29.64
N ALA A 61 -11.79 9.89 30.50
CA ALA A 61 -11.11 8.97 31.42
C ALA A 61 -10.23 7.96 30.68
N ARG A 62 -10.72 7.38 29.57
CA ARG A 62 -9.92 6.54 28.69
C ARG A 62 -8.71 7.29 28.14
N GLY A 63 -8.88 8.54 27.71
CA GLY A 63 -7.78 9.38 27.27
C GLY A 63 -6.71 9.61 28.34
N ILE A 64 -7.11 9.77 29.61
CA ILE A 64 -6.18 9.90 30.74
C ILE A 64 -5.36 8.61 30.90
N THR A 65 -6.00 7.45 30.86
CA THR A 65 -5.30 6.15 30.90
C THR A 65 -4.34 6.01 29.72
N GLU A 66 -4.75 6.43 28.51
CA GLU A 66 -3.89 6.42 27.32
C GLU A 66 -2.70 7.38 27.43
N LEU A 67 -2.83 8.51 28.12
CA LEU A 67 -1.70 9.43 28.39
C LEU A 67 -0.69 8.83 29.37
N VAL A 68 -1.18 8.12 30.40
CA VAL A 68 -0.33 7.40 31.37
C VAL A 68 0.45 6.29 30.68
N VAL A 69 -0.22 5.52 29.81
CA VAL A 69 0.42 4.51 28.97
C VAL A 69 1.14 5.21 27.82
N SER A 70 2.31 5.76 28.11
CA SER A 70 3.19 6.49 27.17
C SER A 70 3.40 5.72 25.86
N SER A 71 2.50 5.95 24.92
CA SER A 71 2.56 5.42 23.57
C SER A 71 3.19 6.49 22.69
N PRO A 72 4.17 6.16 21.84
CA PRO A 72 4.80 7.14 20.98
C PRO A 72 3.75 7.80 20.07
N PRO A 73 3.91 9.10 19.76
CA PRO A 73 3.00 9.79 18.86
C PRO A 73 2.98 9.07 17.51
N THR A 74 1.78 8.65 17.09
CA THR A 74 1.61 7.96 15.81
C THR A 74 1.34 8.97 14.71
N HIS A 75 2.08 8.87 13.61
CA HIS A 75 1.76 9.57 12.36
C HIS A 75 0.60 8.91 11.61
N ARG A 76 0.26 7.66 11.96
CA ARG A 76 -0.80 6.88 11.31
C ARG A 76 -2.11 6.99 12.11
N ILE A 77 -3.18 7.43 11.45
CA ILE A 77 -4.54 7.50 12.01
C ILE A 77 -5.11 6.08 12.26
N ARG A 78 -4.80 5.13 11.36
CA ARG A 78 -5.25 3.74 11.47
C ARG A 78 -4.30 2.91 12.33
N ALA A 79 -4.86 2.03 13.15
CA ALA A 79 -4.09 1.02 13.86
C ALA A 79 -3.29 0.14 12.88
N PRO A 80 -2.08 -0.32 13.26
CA PRO A 80 -1.40 -1.37 12.50
C PRO A 80 -2.32 -2.59 12.35
N GLY A 81 -2.39 -3.16 11.14
CA GLY A 81 -3.26 -4.31 10.84
C GLY A 81 -4.70 -3.98 10.44
N ALA A 82 -5.13 -2.71 10.44
CA ALA A 82 -6.48 -2.30 10.01
C ALA A 82 -6.66 -2.23 8.47
N GLY A 83 -5.92 -3.03 7.72
CA GLY A 83 -6.00 -3.16 6.26
C GLY A 83 -6.66 -4.47 5.83
N ARG A 84 -7.03 -4.57 4.55
CA ARG A 84 -7.43 -5.87 3.97
C ARG A 84 -6.28 -6.85 4.19
N LYS A 85 -6.56 -8.00 4.82
CA LYS A 85 -5.57 -9.06 5.03
C LYS A 85 -4.94 -9.42 3.68
N PRO A 86 -3.62 -9.65 3.61
CA PRO A 86 -2.99 -10.07 2.37
C PRO A 86 -3.63 -11.37 1.88
N LEU A 87 -3.72 -11.53 0.56
CA LEU A 87 -4.41 -12.67 -0.05
C LEU A 87 -3.78 -13.99 0.38
N THR A 88 -2.46 -14.02 0.58
CA THR A 88 -1.70 -15.16 1.13
C THR A 88 -2.11 -15.57 2.54
N THR A 89 -2.65 -14.66 3.36
CA THR A 89 -3.21 -15.00 4.68
C THR A 89 -4.65 -15.48 4.59
N THR A 90 -5.40 -15.00 3.59
CA THR A 90 -6.82 -15.38 3.40
C THR A 90 -6.95 -16.68 2.61
N ASP A 91 -5.96 -16.97 1.76
CA ASP A 91 -5.89 -18.11 0.87
C ASP A 91 -4.49 -18.77 0.99
N PRO A 92 -4.33 -19.70 1.95
CA PRO A 92 -3.06 -20.38 2.18
C PRO A 92 -2.62 -21.28 1.02
N GLY A 93 -3.55 -21.71 0.16
CA GLY A 93 -3.28 -22.60 -0.99
C GLY A 93 -2.70 -21.87 -2.21
N LEU A 94 -2.84 -20.54 -2.25
CA LEU A 94 -2.40 -19.70 -3.35
C LEU A 94 -0.90 -19.82 -3.66
N LEU A 95 -0.04 -19.81 -2.62
CA LEU A 95 1.42 -19.88 -2.81
C LEU A 95 1.85 -21.25 -3.35
N PRO A 96 1.43 -22.39 -2.76
CA PRO A 96 1.66 -23.70 -3.35
C PRO A 96 1.17 -23.86 -4.78
N ALA A 97 -0.03 -23.35 -5.10
CA ALA A 97 -0.59 -23.40 -6.45
C ALA A 97 0.24 -22.57 -7.45
N LEU A 98 0.70 -21.39 -7.04
CA LEU A 98 1.57 -20.55 -7.86
C LEU A 98 2.91 -21.24 -8.12
N GLU A 99 3.53 -21.84 -7.10
CA GLU A 99 4.79 -22.58 -7.25
C GLU A 99 4.64 -23.80 -8.16
N ALA A 100 3.54 -24.56 -8.01
CA ALA A 100 3.23 -25.70 -8.88
C ALA A 100 3.00 -25.31 -10.35
N LEU A 101 2.56 -24.09 -10.64
CA LEU A 101 2.42 -23.59 -12.02
C LEU A 101 3.75 -23.15 -12.64
N ILE A 102 4.73 -22.80 -11.81
CA ILE A 102 6.04 -22.27 -12.20
C ILE A 102 7.08 -23.38 -12.35
N GLU A 103 7.21 -24.27 -11.37
CA GLU A 103 8.21 -25.34 -11.32
C GLU A 103 8.23 -26.25 -12.57
N PRO A 104 7.09 -26.65 -13.18
CA PRO A 104 7.10 -27.45 -14.41
C PRO A 104 7.72 -26.75 -15.63
N HIS A 105 7.90 -25.42 -15.57
CA HIS A 105 8.41 -24.58 -16.65
C HIS A 105 9.75 -23.89 -16.31
N ALA A 106 10.28 -24.09 -15.11
CA ALA A 106 11.58 -23.57 -14.69
C ALA A 106 12.69 -24.41 -15.32
N ARG A 107 13.10 -24.09 -16.56
CA ARG A 107 14.14 -24.85 -17.27
C ARG A 107 15.54 -24.32 -16.89
N GLY A 108 16.13 -24.85 -15.83
CA GLY A 108 17.60 -24.87 -15.71
C GLY A 108 18.21 -24.10 -14.55
N ASP A 109 19.10 -24.85 -13.91
CA ASP A 109 20.18 -24.57 -12.97
C ASP A 109 19.80 -24.33 -11.48
N PRO A 110 20.08 -25.29 -10.58
CA PRO A 110 19.79 -25.18 -9.14
C PRO A 110 20.56 -24.07 -8.40
N VAL A 111 21.43 -23.31 -9.08
CA VAL A 111 22.32 -22.33 -8.46
C VAL A 111 22.17 -20.91 -9.01
N SER A 112 21.17 -20.63 -9.85
CA SER A 112 20.95 -19.27 -10.36
C SER A 112 20.02 -18.47 -9.43
N PRO A 113 20.43 -17.30 -8.89
CA PRO A 113 19.69 -16.54 -7.87
C PRO A 113 18.40 -15.88 -8.38
N LEU A 114 18.05 -16.04 -9.65
CA LEU A 114 16.85 -15.50 -10.28
C LEU A 114 16.15 -16.62 -11.06
N ARG A 115 15.14 -17.22 -10.44
CA ARG A 115 14.30 -18.23 -11.09
C ARG A 115 13.45 -17.54 -12.17
N TRP A 116 13.36 -18.12 -13.35
CA TRP A 116 12.74 -17.48 -14.52
C TRP A 116 11.47 -18.22 -14.97
N THR A 117 10.42 -17.47 -15.30
CA THR A 117 9.17 -18.00 -15.87
C THR A 117 8.97 -17.50 -17.29
N THR A 118 8.59 -18.39 -18.22
CA THR A 118 8.18 -18.03 -19.59
C THR A 118 6.72 -17.60 -19.71
N ARG A 119 5.91 -17.84 -18.67
CA ARG A 119 4.48 -17.49 -18.66
C ARG A 119 4.29 -16.03 -18.28
N SER A 120 3.35 -15.36 -18.96
CA SER A 120 2.95 -14.01 -18.60
C SER A 120 2.21 -13.99 -17.25
N LEU A 121 2.28 -12.88 -16.53
CA LEU A 121 1.54 -12.67 -15.28
C LEU A 121 0.03 -12.87 -15.45
N ARG A 122 -0.53 -12.49 -16.61
CA ARG A 122 -1.96 -12.66 -16.92
C ARG A 122 -2.32 -14.15 -17.07
N THR A 123 -1.46 -14.92 -17.72
CA THR A 123 -1.63 -16.38 -17.88
C THR A 123 -1.60 -17.08 -16.53
N LEU A 124 -0.66 -16.71 -15.65
CA LEU A 124 -0.57 -17.24 -14.29
C LEU A 124 -1.79 -16.86 -13.44
N ALA A 125 -2.23 -15.60 -13.51
CA ALA A 125 -3.42 -15.14 -12.80
C ALA A 125 -4.70 -15.86 -13.26
N GLN A 126 -4.85 -16.10 -14.57
CA GLN A 126 -5.98 -16.85 -15.12
C GLN A 126 -5.99 -18.31 -14.65
N ALA A 127 -4.84 -18.98 -14.69
CA ALA A 127 -4.71 -20.36 -14.22
C ALA A 127 -5.05 -20.48 -12.73
N LEU A 128 -4.49 -19.60 -11.88
CA LEU A 128 -4.80 -19.57 -10.45
C LEU A 128 -6.28 -19.26 -10.18
N THR A 129 -6.86 -18.32 -10.93
CA THR A 129 -8.29 -17.99 -10.79
C THR A 129 -9.16 -19.18 -11.19
N SER A 130 -8.77 -19.96 -12.21
CA SER A 130 -9.49 -21.18 -12.59
C SER A 130 -9.34 -22.33 -11.58
N GLU A 131 -8.24 -22.35 -10.81
CA GLU A 131 -8.00 -23.30 -9.72
C GLU A 131 -8.67 -22.90 -8.39
N GLY A 132 -9.42 -21.80 -8.37
CA GLY A 132 -10.16 -21.33 -7.20
C GLY A 132 -9.46 -20.25 -6.37
N HIS A 133 -8.34 -19.71 -6.87
CA HIS A 133 -7.54 -18.67 -6.22
C HIS A 133 -7.68 -17.33 -6.98
N PRO A 134 -8.75 -16.53 -6.73
CA PRO A 134 -9.02 -15.32 -7.49
C PRO A 134 -7.94 -14.25 -7.23
N ILE A 135 -7.08 -14.03 -8.23
CA ILE A 135 -5.91 -13.16 -8.11
C ILE A 135 -5.71 -12.31 -9.36
N SER A 136 -5.19 -11.08 -9.18
CA SER A 136 -4.84 -10.19 -10.29
C SER A 136 -3.41 -10.43 -10.78
N ALA A 137 -3.14 -10.14 -12.05
CA ALA A 137 -1.78 -10.20 -12.61
C ALA A 137 -0.76 -9.33 -11.83
N THR A 138 -1.20 -8.19 -11.29
CA THR A 138 -0.36 -7.32 -10.45
C THR A 138 0.04 -8.03 -9.16
N THR A 139 -0.91 -8.68 -8.49
CA THR A 139 -0.65 -9.44 -7.26
C THR A 139 0.27 -10.63 -7.53
N VAL A 140 0.10 -11.34 -8.66
CA VAL A 140 1.02 -12.40 -9.08
C VAL A 140 2.44 -11.85 -9.26
N GLY A 141 2.62 -10.69 -9.90
CA GLY A 141 3.93 -10.06 -10.07
C GLY A 141 4.61 -9.72 -8.74
N HIS A 142 3.85 -9.22 -7.76
CA HIS A 142 4.39 -8.98 -6.41
C HIS A 142 4.81 -10.27 -5.71
N LEU A 143 3.99 -11.33 -5.77
CA LEU A 143 4.32 -12.62 -5.15
C LEU A 143 5.56 -13.26 -5.79
N LEU A 144 5.67 -13.20 -7.12
CA LEU A 144 6.85 -13.67 -7.83
C LEU A 144 8.11 -12.92 -7.41
N HIS A 145 8.03 -11.60 -7.26
CA HIS A 145 9.15 -10.79 -6.80
C HIS A 145 9.56 -11.14 -5.37
N GLU A 146 8.60 -11.30 -4.45
CA GLU A 146 8.85 -11.76 -3.08
C GLU A 146 9.49 -13.15 -3.03
N MET A 147 9.12 -14.03 -3.96
CA MET A 147 9.69 -15.37 -4.12
C MET A 147 11.02 -15.40 -4.91
N GLY A 148 11.56 -14.25 -5.34
CA GLY A 148 12.83 -14.16 -6.06
C GLY A 148 12.78 -14.51 -7.55
N TYR A 149 11.59 -14.50 -8.17
CA TYR A 149 11.41 -14.76 -9.59
C TYR A 149 11.48 -13.48 -10.42
N SER A 150 12.02 -13.60 -11.64
CA SER A 150 11.97 -12.55 -12.67
C SER A 150 11.34 -13.07 -13.96
N LEU A 151 10.58 -12.22 -14.64
CA LEU A 151 9.94 -12.56 -15.91
C LEU A 151 10.99 -12.56 -17.03
N LEU A 152 11.07 -13.64 -17.80
CA LEU A 152 11.81 -13.62 -19.06
C LEU A 152 10.91 -13.02 -20.14
N ALA A 153 11.39 -12.03 -20.87
CA ALA A 153 10.68 -11.48 -22.02
C ALA A 153 10.49 -12.59 -23.07
N THR A 154 9.25 -13.03 -23.29
CA THR A 154 8.92 -13.86 -24.45
C THR A 154 8.86 -12.96 -25.70
N PRO A 155 9.46 -13.35 -26.85
CA PRO A 155 9.22 -12.64 -28.08
C PRO A 155 7.71 -12.69 -28.38
N THR A 156 7.07 -11.52 -28.41
CA THR A 156 5.65 -11.40 -28.70
C THR A 156 5.38 -12.00 -30.08
N GLY A 157 4.62 -13.09 -30.12
CA GLY A 157 4.12 -13.66 -31.37
C GLY A 157 3.21 -12.66 -32.09
N ALA A 158 3.78 -11.97 -33.09
CA ALA A 158 3.02 -11.31 -34.13
C ALA A 158 3.26 -12.07 -35.44
N THR A 159 2.22 -12.76 -35.87
CA THR A 159 1.92 -13.24 -37.21
C THR A 159 2.68 -12.54 -38.34
N GLN A 160 3.59 -13.24 -39.01
CA GLN A 160 4.04 -12.86 -40.35
C GLN A 160 3.43 -13.85 -41.36
N PHE A 161 2.31 -13.44 -41.94
CA PHE A 161 1.78 -14.08 -43.14
C PHE A 161 2.82 -13.97 -44.27
N PRO A 162 2.99 -15.01 -45.11
CA PRO A 162 3.93 -14.95 -46.22
C PRO A 162 3.40 -13.96 -47.27
N LYS A 163 4.19 -12.92 -47.58
CA LYS A 163 3.97 -12.13 -48.79
C LYS A 163 4.99 -12.55 -49.84
N SER A 164 4.54 -13.36 -50.78
CA SER A 164 5.01 -13.42 -52.16
C SER A 164 3.84 -13.91 -53.00
N PRO A 165 3.66 -13.46 -54.25
CA PRO A 165 4.76 -13.19 -55.20
C PRO A 165 4.58 -11.93 -56.08
N ALA A 166 5.67 -11.51 -56.76
CA ALA A 166 5.72 -11.37 -58.24
C ALA A 166 6.92 -10.51 -58.69
N VAL A 167 7.86 -11.18 -59.36
CA VAL A 167 8.56 -10.83 -60.61
C VAL A 167 9.08 -9.39 -60.80
N GLY A 168 10.39 -9.29 -61.01
CA GLY A 168 11.07 -8.09 -61.49
C GLY A 168 12.56 -8.34 -61.66
N GLU A 169 12.88 -9.17 -62.62
CA GLU A 169 14.22 -9.41 -63.17
C GLU A 169 14.99 -8.12 -63.43
N HIS A 170 16.23 -8.01 -62.94
CA HIS A 170 17.30 -7.29 -63.64
C HIS A 170 18.68 -7.84 -63.27
N ARG A 171 19.28 -8.47 -64.28
CA ARG A 171 20.68 -8.84 -64.45
C ARG A 171 21.60 -7.62 -64.40
N GLY A 172 22.83 -7.85 -63.90
CA GLY A 172 23.99 -6.97 -64.01
C GLY A 172 24.51 -6.62 -62.62
N GLY A 173 25.59 -7.20 -62.09
CA GLY A 173 26.86 -7.50 -62.72
C GLY A 173 27.84 -6.38 -62.36
N GLN A 174 28.66 -6.57 -61.33
CA GLN A 174 30.12 -6.51 -61.43
C GLN A 174 30.79 -6.74 -60.06
N GLU A 175 31.79 -7.61 -60.11
CA GLU A 175 32.80 -7.84 -59.11
C GLU A 175 33.67 -6.58 -58.95
N TYR A 176 34.05 -6.25 -57.72
CA TYR A 176 35.47 -5.94 -57.49
C TYR A 176 35.89 -6.33 -56.08
N THR A 177 37.01 -7.03 -56.07
CA THR A 177 37.72 -7.62 -54.96
C THR A 177 38.49 -6.59 -54.16
N SER A 178 38.93 -7.03 -52.96
CA SER A 178 40.22 -6.68 -52.34
C SER A 178 40.20 -5.68 -51.17
N LYS A 179 40.26 -6.28 -49.96
CA LYS A 179 41.44 -6.25 -49.07
C LYS A 179 41.67 -5.00 -48.20
N SER A 180 41.18 -5.13 -46.95
CA SER A 180 41.94 -4.96 -45.70
C SER A 180 42.43 -3.53 -45.35
N PRO A 181 43.08 -3.31 -44.17
CA PRO A 181 42.40 -2.94 -42.91
C PRO A 181 43.06 -1.72 -42.23
N TRP A 182 42.66 -1.48 -40.96
CA TRP A 182 43.41 -0.84 -39.85
C TRP A 182 42.83 0.44 -39.26
N LEU A 183 42.74 0.38 -37.91
CA LEU A 183 42.86 1.43 -36.88
C LEU A 183 41.66 2.34 -36.63
#